data_AF-A0A831KJD5-F1
#
_entry.id   AF-A0A831KJD5-F1
#
_cell.length_a   1.000
_cell.length_b   1.000
_cell.length_c   1.000
_cell.angle_alpha   90.00
_cell.angle_beta   90.00
_cell.angle_gamma   90.00
#
_symmetry.space_group_name_H-M   'P 1'
#
loop_
_entity.id
_entity.type
_entity.pdbx_description
1 polymer ?
#
loop_
_entity_poly.entity_id
_entity_poly.type
_entity_poly.pdbx_seq_one_letter_code
_entity_poly.pdbx_strand_id
1 'polypeptide(L)'
;AGLGSQAALCAEDPAALRDRVTGVVDGVLASFAARARSGLGKRFLDLERRRLVQLLLEWLALEAQRPPFIVEAQERARRVEFGGLEVNLRPDRLDRLPDGRRVVIDYKTGEARPAAWLDERPDDPQLLLYGAALQGDAHTAPAAALVFASLKPGRLGFAGFAEEEGLLPGVGPPKGLPGAAAGDPADDWAAWLADRRRVLVRLAGAFRSGDAAVDPKRPGETCRYCELPALCRVLENEAGGAGGKDGR
;
A
#
# COMPACT_ATOMS: atom_id res chain seq x y z
N ALA A 1 -6.72 5.29 26.29
CA ALA A 1 -7.01 4.29 25.25
C ALA A 1 -7.06 4.97 23.88
N GLY A 2 -6.65 4.27 22.81
CA GLY A 2 -6.91 4.72 21.43
C GLY A 2 -8.38 4.49 21.04
N LEU A 3 -8.80 4.99 19.86
CA LEU A 3 -10.17 4.83 19.37
C LEU A 3 -10.48 3.36 19.04
N GLY A 4 -9.62 2.70 18.27
CA GLY A 4 -9.66 1.25 18.04
C GLY A 4 -10.82 0.71 17.19
N SER A 5 -11.87 1.50 16.92
CA SER A 5 -12.99 1.14 16.04
C SER A 5 -13.63 2.37 15.40
N GLN A 6 -14.35 2.15 14.30
CA GLN A 6 -15.16 3.19 13.64
C GLN A 6 -16.26 3.71 14.58
N ALA A 7 -16.92 2.83 15.34
CA ALA A 7 -17.96 3.21 16.28
C ALA A 7 -17.44 4.13 17.40
N ALA A 8 -16.23 3.87 17.91
CA ALA A 8 -15.60 4.73 18.92
C ALA A 8 -15.20 6.10 18.34
N LEU A 9 -14.74 6.15 17.09
CA LEU A 9 -14.47 7.40 16.38
C LEU A 9 -15.74 8.24 16.18
N CYS A 10 -16.84 7.61 15.75
CA CYS A 10 -18.11 8.30 15.50
C CYS A 10 -18.89 8.68 16.78
N ALA A 11 -18.58 8.05 17.91
CA ALA A 11 -19.15 8.39 19.23
C ALA A 11 -18.36 9.47 19.99
N GLU A 12 -17.14 9.80 19.57
CA GLU A 12 -16.31 10.82 20.20
C GLU A 12 -16.81 12.23 19.82
N ASP A 13 -16.97 13.12 20.81
CA ASP A 13 -17.32 14.52 20.57
C ASP A 13 -16.25 15.23 19.69
N PRO A 14 -16.64 16.08 18.70
CA PRO A 14 -15.69 16.73 17.80
C PRO A 14 -14.63 17.64 18.47
N ALA A 15 -14.91 18.23 19.64
CA ALA A 15 -13.92 18.98 20.40
C ALA A 15 -12.98 18.03 21.14
N ALA A 16 -13.52 17.01 21.82
CA ALA A 16 -12.71 15.96 22.46
C ALA A 16 -11.78 15.24 21.47
N LEU A 17 -12.26 14.94 20.27
CA LEU A 17 -11.47 14.35 19.19
C LEU A 17 -10.33 15.27 18.74
N ARG A 18 -10.58 16.58 18.61
CA ARG A 18 -9.56 17.58 18.28
C ARG A 18 -8.51 17.68 19.38
N ASP A 19 -8.90 17.69 20.64
CA ASP A 19 -7.97 17.78 21.78
C ASP A 19 -7.11 16.51 21.88
N ARG A 20 -7.71 15.33 21.66
CA ARG A 20 -6.99 14.04 21.55
C ARG A 20 -5.95 14.06 20.43
N VAL A 21 -6.34 14.44 19.20
CA VAL A 21 -5.41 14.54 18.06
C VAL A 21 -4.29 15.53 18.37
N THR A 22 -4.63 16.68 18.96
CA THR A 22 -3.68 17.73 19.33
C THR A 22 -2.66 17.23 20.35
N GLY A 23 -3.09 16.54 21.41
CA GLY A 23 -2.20 15.95 22.41
C GLY A 23 -1.24 14.89 21.84
N VAL A 24 -1.70 14.07 20.89
CA VAL A 24 -0.84 13.11 20.17
C VAL A 24 0.19 13.84 19.30
N VAL A 25 -0.23 14.84 18.53
CA VAL A 25 0.68 15.64 17.69
C VAL A 25 1.73 16.37 18.53
N ASP A 26 1.34 16.96 19.66
CA ASP A 26 2.25 17.66 20.56
C ASP A 26 3.28 16.72 21.19
N GLY A 27 2.87 15.52 21.60
CA GLY A 27 3.79 14.48 22.09
C GLY A 27 4.79 14.01 21.02
N VAL A 28 4.33 13.82 19.78
CA VAL A 28 5.20 13.44 18.64
C VAL A 28 6.17 14.56 18.29
N LEU A 29 5.72 15.81 18.22
CA LEU A 29 6.57 16.97 17.90
C LEU A 29 7.59 17.28 19.00
N ALA A 30 7.22 17.17 20.28
CA ALA A 30 8.17 17.28 21.38
C ALA A 30 9.25 16.18 21.28
N SER A 31 8.83 14.93 21.02
CA SER A 31 9.73 13.79 20.84
C SER A 31 10.62 13.93 19.59
N PHE A 32 10.16 14.60 18.54
CA PHE A 32 10.93 14.88 17.32
C PHE A 32 11.94 16.01 17.56
N ALA A 33 11.52 17.12 18.17
CA ALA A 33 12.37 18.25 18.51
C ALA A 33 13.52 17.85 19.46
N ALA A 34 13.26 16.99 20.45
CA ALA A 34 14.29 16.47 21.35
C ALA A 34 15.35 15.58 20.66
N ARG A 35 15.04 15.00 19.50
CA ARG A 35 15.97 14.17 18.70
C ARG A 35 16.67 14.94 17.57
N ALA A 36 16.19 16.14 17.23
CA ALA A 36 16.76 16.95 16.17
C ALA A 36 18.13 17.50 16.58
N ARG A 37 19.19 17.13 15.85
CA ARG A 37 20.57 17.60 16.11
C ARG A 37 20.75 19.12 15.97
N SER A 38 19.88 19.77 15.21
CA SER A 38 19.77 21.22 15.10
C SER A 38 18.43 21.66 15.71
N GLY A 39 18.46 22.71 16.53
CA GLY A 39 17.26 23.22 17.20
C GLY A 39 16.21 23.68 16.20
N LEU A 40 15.09 22.96 16.14
CA LEU A 40 13.96 23.34 15.30
C LEU A 40 13.33 24.62 15.84
N GLY A 41 13.29 25.67 15.03
CA GLY A 41 12.73 26.95 15.44
C GLY A 41 11.25 26.83 15.81
N LYS A 42 10.82 27.48 16.90
CA LYS A 42 9.44 27.43 17.42
C LYS A 42 8.38 27.59 16.32
N ARG A 43 8.56 28.57 15.41
CA ARG A 43 7.65 28.84 14.28
C ARG A 43 7.45 27.64 13.35
N PHE A 44 8.47 26.80 13.14
CA PHE A 44 8.36 25.58 12.34
C PHE A 44 7.47 24.55 13.05
N LEU A 45 7.71 24.31 14.35
CA LEU A 45 6.89 23.40 15.15
C LEU A 45 5.43 23.90 15.24
N ASP A 46 5.20 25.21 15.39
CA ASP A 46 3.87 25.82 15.40
C ASP A 46 3.12 25.68 14.06
N LEU A 47 3.84 25.62 12.93
CA LEU A 47 3.27 25.36 11.60
C LEU A 47 2.97 23.87 11.42
N GLU A 48 3.93 23.01 11.74
CA GLU A 48 3.82 21.56 11.58
C GLU A 48 2.72 20.98 12.49
N ARG A 49 2.59 21.50 13.72
CA ARG A 49 1.47 21.18 14.64
C ARG A 49 0.11 21.42 13.97
N ARG A 50 -0.10 22.61 13.41
CA ARG A 50 -1.35 22.97 12.73
C ARG A 50 -1.59 22.07 11.52
N ARG A 51 -0.57 21.83 10.71
CA ARG A 51 -0.63 20.95 9.53
C ARG A 51 -1.01 19.51 9.90
N LEU A 52 -0.37 18.93 10.91
CA LEU A 52 -0.61 17.56 11.35
C LEU A 52 -1.98 17.39 12.01
N VAL A 53 -2.40 18.34 12.87
CA VAL A 53 -3.74 18.31 13.48
C VAL A 53 -4.82 18.38 12.41
N GLN A 54 -4.69 19.28 11.43
CA GLN A 54 -5.64 19.38 10.32
C GLN A 54 -5.67 18.09 9.50
N LEU A 55 -4.50 17.59 9.06
CA LEU A 55 -4.39 16.37 8.25
C LEU A 55 -5.00 15.14 8.93
N LEU A 56 -4.76 14.98 10.24
CA LEU A 56 -5.32 13.86 11.00
C LEU A 56 -6.83 13.98 11.20
N LEU A 57 -7.36 15.19 11.40
CA LEU A 57 -8.81 15.41 11.49
C LEU A 57 -9.50 15.16 10.13
N GLU A 58 -8.91 15.59 9.03
CA GLU A 58 -9.40 15.27 7.68
C GLU A 58 -9.35 13.75 7.42
N TRP A 59 -8.29 13.06 7.86
CA TRP A 59 -8.18 11.60 7.72
C TRP A 59 -9.23 10.85 8.54
N LEU A 60 -9.42 11.25 9.79
CA LEU A 60 -10.44 10.65 10.66
C LEU A 60 -11.86 10.92 10.14
N ALA A 61 -12.11 12.05 9.48
CA ALA A 61 -13.38 12.30 8.80
C ALA A 61 -13.63 11.35 7.61
N LEU A 62 -12.60 10.85 6.94
CA LEU A 62 -12.71 9.79 5.92
C LEU A 62 -12.89 8.40 6.55
N GLU A 63 -12.18 8.10 7.63
CA GLU A 63 -12.34 6.84 8.38
C GLU A 63 -13.76 6.68 8.95
N ALA A 64 -14.36 7.78 9.43
CA ALA A 64 -15.73 7.80 9.96
C ALA A 64 -16.80 7.44 8.91
N GLN A 65 -16.55 7.70 7.62
CA GLN A 65 -17.46 7.39 6.51
C GLN A 65 -17.48 5.90 6.13
N ARG A 66 -16.53 5.10 6.63
CA ARG A 66 -16.47 3.66 6.35
C ARG A 66 -17.55 2.91 7.13
N PRO A 67 -17.98 1.71 6.66
CA PRO A 67 -18.79 0.80 7.46
C PRO A 67 -18.11 0.44 8.80
N PRO A 68 -18.86 -0.05 9.80
CA PRO A 68 -18.29 -0.39 11.10
C PRO A 68 -17.11 -1.36 10.99
N PHE A 69 -15.97 -1.00 11.58
CA PHE A 69 -14.78 -1.85 11.66
C PHE A 69 -14.12 -1.77 13.03
N ILE A 70 -13.32 -2.77 13.36
CA ILE A 70 -12.40 -2.78 14.51
C ILE A 70 -10.97 -2.88 13.96
N VAL A 71 -10.03 -2.11 14.50
CA VAL A 71 -8.61 -2.25 14.22
C VAL A 71 -8.13 -3.56 14.88
N GLU A 72 -8.00 -4.64 14.09
CA GLU A 72 -7.62 -5.96 14.59
C GLU A 72 -6.13 -6.03 14.91
N ALA A 73 -5.30 -5.38 14.09
CA ALA A 73 -3.87 -5.28 14.32
C ALA A 73 -3.28 -4.03 13.65
N GLN A 74 -2.15 -3.57 14.20
CA GLN A 74 -1.27 -2.60 13.57
C GLN A 74 0.14 -3.18 13.61
N GLU A 75 0.94 -2.97 12.57
CA GLU A 75 2.38 -3.27 12.57
C GLU A 75 2.74 -4.74 12.90
N ARG A 76 1.78 -5.67 12.73
CA ARG A 76 1.92 -7.06 13.18
C ARG A 76 2.59 -7.90 12.11
N ALA A 77 3.83 -8.31 12.39
CA ALA A 77 4.58 -9.21 11.53
C ALA A 77 3.88 -10.58 11.39
N ARG A 78 3.87 -11.14 10.18
CA ARG A 78 3.42 -12.48 9.85
C ARG A 78 4.39 -13.12 8.86
N ARG A 79 4.92 -14.28 9.22
CA ARG A 79 5.77 -15.11 8.36
C ARG A 79 4.89 -15.97 7.47
N VAL A 80 5.19 -15.99 6.17
CA VAL A 80 4.39 -16.67 5.14
C VAL A 80 5.32 -17.26 4.08
N GLU A 81 4.86 -18.28 3.36
CA GLU A 81 5.63 -18.91 2.29
C GLU A 81 4.95 -18.69 0.93
N PHE A 82 5.73 -18.26 -0.07
CA PHE A 82 5.31 -18.21 -1.47
C PHE A 82 6.31 -19.00 -2.31
N GLY A 83 5.88 -20.12 -2.90
CA GLY A 83 6.70 -20.91 -3.83
C GLY A 83 8.03 -21.40 -3.24
N GLY A 84 8.08 -21.74 -1.94
CA GLY A 84 9.32 -22.11 -1.24
C GLY A 84 10.20 -20.94 -0.80
N LEU A 85 9.74 -19.69 -0.93
CA LEU A 85 10.40 -18.50 -0.38
C LEU A 85 9.67 -18.06 0.89
N GLU A 86 10.39 -18.02 2.02
CA GLU A 86 9.88 -17.45 3.28
C GLU A 86 9.93 -15.92 3.20
N VAL A 87 8.79 -15.27 3.44
CA VAL A 87 8.65 -13.82 3.47
C VAL A 87 8.07 -13.40 4.82
N ASN A 88 8.70 -12.40 5.46
CA ASN A 88 8.18 -11.79 6.67
C ASN A 88 7.42 -10.51 6.28
N LEU A 89 6.09 -10.59 6.25
CA LEU A 89 5.20 -9.47 5.94
C LEU A 89 4.83 -8.70 7.19
N ARG A 90 4.60 -7.40 7.05
CA ARG A 90 4.14 -6.51 8.12
C ARG A 90 3.34 -5.37 7.49
N PRO A 91 2.01 -5.51 7.33
CA PRO A 91 1.18 -4.39 6.93
C PRO A 91 1.06 -3.39 8.10
N ASP A 92 0.96 -2.10 7.79
CA ASP A 92 0.82 -1.06 8.79
C ASP A 92 -0.45 -1.25 9.63
N ARG A 93 -1.56 -1.64 8.99
CA ARG A 93 -2.85 -1.83 9.66
C ARG A 93 -3.73 -2.90 9.01
N LEU A 94 -4.44 -3.62 9.88
CA LEU A 94 -5.45 -4.61 9.54
C LEU A 94 -6.74 -4.30 10.31
N ASP A 95 -7.80 -3.99 9.58
CA ASP A 95 -9.14 -3.85 10.15
C ASP A 95 -9.95 -5.12 9.95
N ARG A 96 -10.86 -5.42 10.89
CA ARG A 96 -11.85 -6.50 10.79
C ARG A 96 -13.26 -5.90 10.71
N LEU A 97 -14.01 -6.36 9.71
CA LEU A 97 -15.41 -6.03 9.45
C LEU A 97 -16.37 -6.87 10.33
N PRO A 98 -17.67 -6.52 10.43
CA PRO A 98 -18.60 -7.21 11.33
C PRO A 98 -18.90 -8.65 10.91
N ASP A 99 -18.75 -8.96 9.62
CA ASP A 99 -18.84 -10.31 9.03
C ASP A 99 -17.55 -11.13 9.21
N GLY A 100 -16.50 -10.55 9.81
CA GLY A 100 -15.21 -11.19 10.03
C GLY A 100 -14.19 -11.05 8.89
N ARG A 101 -14.58 -10.52 7.71
CA ARG A 101 -13.64 -10.21 6.61
C ARG A 101 -12.69 -9.07 7.02
N ARG A 102 -11.59 -8.93 6.28
CA ARG A 102 -10.48 -8.03 6.62
C ARG A 102 -10.22 -6.94 5.60
N VAL A 103 -9.87 -5.74 6.06
CA VAL A 103 -9.35 -4.67 5.19
C VAL A 103 -7.88 -4.46 5.52
N VAL A 104 -7.01 -4.58 4.53
CA VAL A 104 -5.56 -4.45 4.66
C VAL A 104 -5.15 -3.06 4.19
N ILE A 105 -4.46 -2.31 5.06
CA ILE A 105 -4.11 -0.90 4.84
C ILE A 105 -2.59 -0.71 5.00
N ASP A 106 -2.00 -0.02 4.04
CA ASP A 106 -0.58 0.38 4.00
C ASP A 106 -0.49 1.90 3.76
N TYR A 107 0.24 2.65 4.59
CA TYR A 107 0.30 4.12 4.50
C TYR A 107 1.38 4.58 3.53
N LYS A 108 0.97 5.10 2.37
CA LYS A 108 1.89 5.51 1.31
C LYS A 108 2.05 7.04 1.26
N THR A 109 3.30 7.50 1.23
CA THR A 109 3.67 8.91 1.05
C THR A 109 3.83 9.31 -0.43
N GLY A 110 4.17 8.33 -1.28
CA GLY A 110 4.23 8.46 -2.73
C GLY A 110 2.85 8.38 -3.41
N GLU A 111 2.84 8.42 -4.73
CA GLU A 111 1.59 8.20 -5.50
C GLU A 111 1.19 6.71 -5.44
N ALA A 112 -0.04 6.45 -5.03
CA ALA A 112 -0.63 5.12 -5.05
C ALA A 112 -1.13 4.79 -6.46
N ARG A 113 -0.75 3.63 -7.00
CA ARG A 113 -1.11 3.19 -8.37
C ARG A 113 -1.64 1.74 -8.36
N PRO A 114 -2.86 1.47 -7.87
CA PRO A 114 -3.40 0.11 -7.78
C PRO A 114 -3.45 -0.64 -9.11
N ALA A 115 -3.60 0.06 -10.24
CA ALA A 115 -3.53 -0.55 -11.57
C ALA A 115 -2.18 -1.26 -11.85
N ALA A 116 -1.09 -0.83 -11.21
CA ALA A 116 0.22 -1.49 -11.33
C ALA A 116 0.29 -2.86 -10.63
N TRP A 117 -0.75 -3.24 -9.88
CA TRP A 117 -0.93 -4.58 -9.32
C TRP A 117 -1.53 -5.60 -10.30
N LEU A 118 -2.09 -5.14 -11.43
CA LEU A 118 -2.73 -6.00 -12.44
C LEU A 118 -1.71 -6.67 -13.38
N ASP A 119 -0.48 -6.16 -13.38
CA ASP A 119 0.69 -6.68 -14.12
C ASP A 119 1.17 -8.06 -13.61
N GLU A 120 1.90 -8.78 -14.45
CA GLU A 120 2.62 -10.03 -14.17
C GLU A 120 3.93 -9.80 -13.37
N ARG A 121 4.42 -8.55 -13.32
CA ARG A 121 5.51 -8.10 -12.44
C ARG A 121 5.02 -6.91 -11.58
N PRO A 122 4.08 -7.10 -10.64
CA PRO A 122 3.39 -5.98 -9.98
C PRO A 122 4.33 -5.06 -9.20
N ASP A 123 4.13 -3.74 -9.34
CA ASP A 123 4.85 -2.73 -8.54
C ASP A 123 4.27 -2.72 -7.10
N ASP A 124 5.10 -2.45 -6.09
CA ASP A 124 4.72 -2.40 -4.66
C ASP A 124 3.80 -3.57 -4.19
N PRO A 125 4.23 -4.84 -4.32
CA PRO A 125 3.35 -6.02 -4.13
C PRO A 125 3.03 -6.36 -2.67
N GLN A 126 3.36 -5.50 -1.70
CA GLN A 126 3.24 -5.76 -0.25
C GLN A 126 1.81 -6.12 0.16
N LEU A 127 0.82 -5.37 -0.34
CA LEU A 127 -0.59 -5.62 -0.08
C LEU A 127 -1.10 -6.90 -0.78
N LEU A 128 -0.63 -7.19 -1.99
CA LEU A 128 -0.97 -8.44 -2.70
C LEU A 128 -0.44 -9.67 -1.96
N LEU A 129 0.80 -9.61 -1.47
CA LEU A 129 1.41 -10.66 -0.65
C LEU A 129 0.58 -10.89 0.62
N TYR A 130 0.12 -9.85 1.30
CA TYR A 130 -0.68 -10.02 2.50
C TYR A 130 -2.09 -10.55 2.21
N GLY A 131 -2.77 -10.05 1.16
CA GLY A 131 -4.07 -10.55 0.72
C GLY A 131 -4.03 -12.03 0.32
N ALA A 132 -3.04 -12.42 -0.48
CA ALA A 132 -2.81 -13.81 -0.88
C ALA A 132 -2.49 -14.73 0.32
N ALA A 133 -1.84 -14.21 1.36
CA ALA A 133 -1.57 -14.95 2.59
C ALA A 133 -2.78 -15.05 3.54
N LEU A 134 -3.76 -14.16 3.45
CA LEU A 134 -5.06 -14.33 4.13
C LEU A 134 -5.90 -15.37 3.38
N GLN A 135 -5.99 -15.28 2.06
CA GLN A 135 -6.76 -16.20 1.22
C GLN A 135 -6.33 -17.67 1.36
N GLY A 136 -5.04 -17.91 1.63
CA GLY A 136 -4.48 -19.25 1.81
C GLY A 136 -4.55 -19.83 3.23
N ASP A 137 -5.14 -19.12 4.21
CA ASP A 137 -5.16 -19.53 5.61
C ASP A 137 -6.56 -20.00 6.06
N ALA A 138 -6.70 -21.31 6.25
CA ALA A 138 -7.96 -21.94 6.67
C ALA A 138 -8.49 -21.46 8.05
N HIS A 139 -7.67 -20.78 8.85
CA HIS A 139 -8.06 -20.24 10.15
C HIS A 139 -8.34 -18.73 10.14
N THR A 140 -8.12 -18.05 9.01
CA THR A 140 -8.23 -16.59 8.90
C THR A 140 -9.13 -16.20 7.73
N ALA A 141 -10.32 -15.66 8.02
CA ALA A 141 -11.23 -15.13 7.00
C ALA A 141 -10.54 -14.12 6.06
N PRO A 142 -10.93 -14.08 4.77
CA PRO A 142 -10.16 -13.42 3.71
C PRO A 142 -10.11 -11.89 3.84
N ALA A 143 -9.22 -11.27 3.07
CA ALA A 143 -9.29 -9.85 2.81
C ALA A 143 -10.53 -9.56 1.94
N ALA A 144 -11.32 -8.54 2.27
CA ALA A 144 -12.33 -7.94 1.41
C ALA A 144 -11.83 -6.66 0.71
N ALA A 145 -10.71 -6.08 1.16
CA ALA A 145 -10.08 -4.96 0.45
C ALA A 145 -8.57 -4.88 0.73
N LEU A 146 -7.84 -4.41 -0.29
CA LEU A 146 -6.40 -4.12 -0.25
C LEU A 146 -6.20 -2.67 -0.69
N VAL A 147 -5.76 -1.80 0.23
CA VAL A 147 -5.69 -0.35 -0.05
C VAL A 147 -4.41 0.32 0.46
N PHE A 148 -3.86 1.22 -0.34
CA PHE A 148 -2.98 2.26 0.14
C PHE A 148 -3.80 3.39 0.77
N ALA A 149 -3.38 3.85 1.94
CA ALA A 149 -3.84 5.08 2.57
C ALA A 149 -2.88 6.23 2.20
N SER A 150 -3.35 7.16 1.36
CA SER A 150 -2.59 8.36 0.99
C SER A 150 -2.83 9.46 2.01
N LEU A 151 -1.79 9.83 2.77
CA LEU A 151 -1.81 10.96 3.71
C LEU A 151 -1.27 12.27 3.11
N LYS A 152 -1.31 12.41 1.78
CA LYS A 152 -0.82 13.60 1.08
C LYS A 152 -1.87 14.71 1.08
N PRO A 153 -1.56 15.95 1.55
CA PRO A 153 -2.48 17.08 1.47
C PRO A 153 -3.02 17.30 0.05
N GLY A 154 -4.34 17.49 -0.08
CA GLY A 154 -5.04 17.63 -1.37
C GLY A 154 -5.18 16.34 -2.20
N ARG A 155 -4.64 15.21 -1.74
CA ARG A 155 -4.86 13.85 -2.29
C ARG A 155 -5.06 12.84 -1.15
N LEU A 156 -5.78 13.27 -0.12
CA LEU A 156 -6.11 12.45 1.03
C LEU A 156 -7.18 11.43 0.64
N GLY A 157 -6.94 10.14 0.90
CA GLY A 157 -7.90 9.10 0.52
C GLY A 157 -7.32 7.70 0.45
N PHE A 158 -8.18 6.75 0.08
CA PHE A 158 -7.81 5.37 -0.16
C PHE A 158 -7.60 5.13 -1.66
N ALA A 159 -6.65 4.26 -2.00
CA ALA A 159 -6.40 3.83 -3.37
C ALA A 159 -6.05 2.34 -3.36
N GLY A 160 -6.90 1.52 -3.98
CA GLY A 160 -6.75 0.07 -3.98
C GLY A 160 -7.92 -0.61 -4.68
N PHE A 161 -8.19 -1.85 -4.29
CA PHE A 161 -9.35 -2.61 -4.75
C PHE A 161 -10.09 -3.24 -3.55
N ALA A 162 -11.39 -3.42 -3.71
CA ALA A 162 -12.29 -4.05 -2.75
C ALA A 162 -13.23 -5.05 -3.43
N GLU A 163 -13.71 -6.04 -2.69
CA GLU A 163 -14.66 -7.07 -3.12
C GLU A 163 -16.00 -6.45 -3.56
N GLU A 164 -16.45 -5.40 -2.86
CA GLU A 164 -17.61 -4.60 -3.21
C GLU A 164 -17.37 -3.08 -3.01
N GLU A 165 -18.21 -2.26 -3.63
CA GLU A 165 -18.23 -0.81 -3.39
C GLU A 165 -18.71 -0.48 -1.98
N GLY A 166 -18.28 0.67 -1.46
CA GLY A 166 -18.76 1.19 -0.17
C GLY A 166 -18.00 0.68 1.07
N LEU A 167 -17.10 -0.32 0.93
CA LEU A 167 -16.19 -0.71 2.02
C LEU A 167 -15.22 0.41 2.40
N LEU A 168 -14.75 1.20 1.42
CA LEU A 168 -13.99 2.42 1.64
C LEU A 168 -14.40 3.51 0.62
N PRO A 169 -14.36 4.81 0.98
CA PRO A 169 -14.64 5.90 0.06
C PRO A 169 -13.73 5.86 -1.18
N GLY A 170 -14.34 5.83 -2.38
CA GLY A 170 -13.63 5.85 -3.67
C GLY A 170 -12.93 4.53 -4.04
N VAL A 171 -13.21 3.42 -3.35
CA VAL A 171 -12.64 2.09 -3.65
C VAL A 171 -13.76 1.12 -4.00
N GLY A 172 -13.51 0.27 -4.99
CA GLY A 172 -14.40 -0.80 -5.41
C GLY A 172 -13.63 -1.92 -6.14
N PRO A 173 -14.34 -2.81 -6.84
CA PRO A 173 -13.74 -3.93 -7.58
C PRO A 173 -12.80 -3.49 -8.71
N PRO A 174 -11.83 -4.33 -9.13
CA PRO A 174 -10.86 -4.03 -10.19
C PRO A 174 -11.47 -4.10 -11.62
N LYS A 175 -12.71 -3.62 -11.80
CA LYS A 175 -13.48 -3.75 -13.04
C LYS A 175 -13.04 -2.78 -14.13
N GLY A 176 -13.07 -3.23 -15.39
CA GLY A 176 -12.85 -2.39 -16.57
C GLY A 176 -11.42 -1.89 -16.77
N LEU A 177 -10.44 -2.41 -16.02
CA LEU A 177 -9.03 -2.04 -16.15
C LEU A 177 -8.28 -3.03 -17.07
N PRO A 178 -7.38 -2.57 -17.95
CA PRO A 178 -6.50 -3.47 -18.71
C PRO A 178 -5.69 -4.35 -17.76
N GLY A 179 -5.78 -5.67 -17.93
CA GLY A 179 -5.18 -6.66 -17.02
C GLY A 179 -6.15 -7.25 -15.98
N ALA A 180 -7.35 -6.69 -15.81
CA ALA A 180 -8.49 -7.49 -15.38
C ALA A 180 -8.89 -8.38 -16.57
N ALA A 181 -8.85 -9.71 -16.38
CA ALA A 181 -9.01 -10.66 -17.47
C ALA A 181 -10.47 -10.67 -17.96
N ALA A 182 -10.69 -10.64 -19.27
CA ALA A 182 -12.04 -10.67 -19.84
C ALA A 182 -12.76 -12.00 -19.51
N GLY A 183 -13.73 -11.96 -18.58
CA GLY A 183 -14.47 -13.16 -18.17
C GLY A 183 -15.51 -13.01 -17.05
N ASP A 184 -15.32 -12.27 -15.95
CA ASP A 184 -14.14 -11.52 -15.47
C ASP A 184 -13.86 -11.87 -13.98
N PRO A 185 -12.63 -12.24 -13.57
CA PRO A 185 -12.29 -12.46 -12.15
C PRO A 185 -12.53 -11.26 -11.23
N ALA A 186 -12.82 -10.06 -11.75
CA ALA A 186 -13.27 -8.92 -10.96
C ALA A 186 -14.75 -9.02 -10.49
N ASP A 187 -15.51 -10.02 -10.93
CA ASP A 187 -16.79 -10.45 -10.32
C ASP A 187 -16.60 -11.52 -9.23
N ASP A 188 -15.46 -12.22 -9.19
CA ASP A 188 -15.09 -13.19 -8.15
C ASP A 188 -13.76 -12.78 -7.50
N TRP A 189 -13.87 -11.96 -6.47
CA TRP A 189 -12.74 -11.45 -5.70
C TRP A 189 -11.80 -12.54 -5.15
N ALA A 190 -12.33 -13.73 -4.81
CA ALA A 190 -11.52 -14.86 -4.39
C ALA A 190 -10.68 -15.44 -5.55
N ALA A 191 -11.25 -15.51 -6.76
CA ALA A 191 -10.52 -15.85 -7.98
C ALA A 191 -9.44 -14.81 -8.33
N TRP A 192 -9.72 -13.51 -8.16
CA TRP A 192 -8.71 -12.45 -8.34
C TRP A 192 -7.55 -12.59 -7.34
N LEU A 193 -7.81 -12.77 -6.04
CA LEU A 193 -6.77 -13.00 -5.04
C LEU A 193 -5.96 -14.29 -5.32
N ALA A 194 -6.63 -15.36 -5.75
CA ALA A 194 -5.97 -16.61 -6.14
C ALA A 194 -5.05 -16.42 -7.37
N ASP A 195 -5.46 -15.60 -8.34
CA ASP A 195 -4.65 -15.25 -9.49
C ASP A 195 -3.44 -14.39 -9.11
N ARG A 196 -3.61 -13.34 -8.31
CA ARG A 196 -2.48 -12.55 -7.76
C ARG A 196 -1.52 -13.44 -6.97
N ARG A 197 -2.02 -14.46 -6.26
CA ARG A 197 -1.17 -15.48 -5.61
C ARG A 197 -0.37 -16.32 -6.62
N ARG A 198 -0.91 -16.69 -7.80
CA ARG A 198 -0.16 -17.39 -8.86
C ARG A 198 1.00 -16.53 -9.38
N VAL A 199 0.75 -15.25 -9.64
CA VAL A 199 1.77 -14.27 -10.05
C VAL A 199 2.92 -14.22 -9.05
N LEU A 200 2.61 -14.06 -7.75
CA LEU A 200 3.60 -14.00 -6.67
C LEU A 200 4.39 -15.31 -6.51
N VAL A 201 3.73 -16.47 -6.62
CA VAL A 201 4.40 -17.79 -6.55
C VAL A 201 5.36 -18.00 -7.73
N ARG A 202 4.99 -17.57 -8.95
CA ARG A 202 5.89 -17.63 -10.12
C ARG A 202 7.13 -16.75 -9.92
N LEU A 203 6.96 -15.52 -9.43
CA LEU A 203 8.06 -14.60 -9.16
C LEU A 203 9.01 -15.14 -8.08
N ALA A 204 8.47 -15.72 -7.01
CA ALA A 204 9.27 -16.40 -5.99
C ALA A 204 10.02 -17.62 -6.57
N GLY A 205 9.39 -18.38 -7.48
CA GLY A 205 10.03 -19.47 -8.22
C GLY A 205 11.22 -19.01 -9.05
N ALA A 206 11.05 -17.97 -9.88
CA ALA A 206 12.10 -17.39 -10.72
C ALA A 206 13.29 -16.88 -9.88
N PHE A 207 13.00 -16.17 -8.77
CA PHE A 207 14.02 -15.74 -7.82
C PHE A 207 14.80 -16.93 -7.22
N ARG A 208 14.11 -17.99 -6.80
CA ARG A 208 14.74 -19.21 -6.25
C ARG A 208 15.53 -20.02 -7.26
N SER A 209 15.19 -19.99 -8.54
CA SER A 209 15.99 -20.62 -9.60
C SER A 209 17.22 -19.80 -10.01
N GLY A 210 17.40 -18.60 -9.46
CA GLY A 210 18.48 -17.70 -9.85
C GLY A 210 18.28 -17.08 -11.23
N ASP A 211 17.03 -16.86 -11.65
CA ASP A 211 16.74 -16.10 -12.86
C ASP A 211 17.23 -14.66 -12.70
N ALA A 212 18.22 -14.29 -13.52
CA ALA A 212 18.94 -13.03 -13.46
C ALA A 212 19.04 -12.38 -14.85
N ALA A 213 18.05 -12.63 -15.71
CA ALA A 213 17.97 -11.97 -17.01
C ALA A 213 17.98 -10.44 -16.89
N VAL A 214 18.66 -9.76 -17.82
CA VAL A 214 18.69 -8.29 -17.89
C VAL A 214 17.37 -7.78 -18.50
N ASP A 215 16.33 -7.75 -17.66
CA ASP A 215 14.96 -7.41 -18.05
C ASP A 215 14.41 -6.22 -17.21
N PRO A 216 14.81 -4.96 -17.54
CA PRO A 216 14.28 -3.77 -16.90
C PRO A 216 12.81 -3.55 -17.27
N LYS A 217 11.90 -3.65 -16.29
CA LYS A 217 10.43 -3.59 -16.48
C LYS A 217 9.96 -2.40 -17.33
N ARG A 218 10.59 -1.23 -17.15
CA ARG A 218 10.40 -0.05 -18.00
C ARG A 218 11.79 0.41 -18.49
N PRO A 219 12.22 0.02 -19.71
CA PRO A 219 13.53 0.43 -20.25
C PRO A 219 13.71 1.95 -20.21
N GLY A 220 14.95 2.42 -19.96
CA GLY A 220 15.25 3.82 -19.68
C GLY A 220 14.77 4.30 -18.30
N GLU A 221 13.48 4.22 -17.98
CA GLU A 221 12.91 4.68 -16.70
C GLU A 221 13.45 3.91 -15.48
N THR A 222 13.39 2.56 -15.52
CA THR A 222 13.96 1.69 -14.48
C THR A 222 15.47 1.90 -14.37
N CYS A 223 16.15 2.06 -15.52
CA CYS A 223 17.60 2.24 -15.57
C CYS A 223 18.04 3.56 -14.93
N ARG A 224 17.25 4.64 -15.05
CA ARG A 224 17.55 5.97 -14.48
C ARG A 224 17.76 5.98 -12.95
N TYR A 225 17.12 5.04 -12.25
CA TYR A 225 17.21 4.92 -10.78
C TYR A 225 17.95 3.65 -10.34
N CYS A 226 18.56 2.92 -11.28
CA CYS A 226 19.33 1.71 -11.00
C CYS A 226 20.77 2.06 -10.62
N GLU A 227 21.25 1.55 -9.50
CA GLU A 227 22.64 1.77 -9.03
C GLU A 227 23.66 0.82 -9.69
N LEU A 228 23.22 -0.12 -10.54
CA LEU A 228 24.03 -1.18 -11.14
C LEU A 228 24.18 -1.11 -12.69
N PRO A 229 24.22 0.07 -13.35
CA PRO A 229 24.20 0.14 -14.82
C PRO A 229 25.44 -0.48 -15.46
N ALA A 230 26.60 -0.40 -14.80
CA ALA A 230 27.85 -1.00 -15.25
C ALA A 230 27.88 -2.54 -15.13
N LEU A 231 27.03 -3.13 -14.29
CA LEU A 231 26.95 -4.58 -14.10
C LEU A 231 26.10 -5.23 -15.19
N CYS A 232 24.93 -4.65 -15.50
CA CYS A 232 24.00 -5.23 -16.46
C CYS A 232 24.33 -4.89 -17.93
N ARG A 233 25.12 -3.83 -18.19
CA ARG A 233 25.58 -3.39 -19.52
C ARG A 233 24.46 -3.15 -20.56
N VAL A 234 23.21 -3.01 -20.11
CA VAL A 234 22.03 -2.91 -21.00
C VAL A 234 22.13 -1.74 -21.99
N LEU A 235 22.71 -0.62 -21.57
CA LEU A 235 22.89 0.59 -22.38
C LEU A 235 23.86 0.39 -23.55
N GLU A 236 24.79 -0.56 -23.46
CA GLU A 236 25.71 -0.90 -24.56
C GLU A 236 24.97 -1.64 -25.69
N ASN A 237 24.01 -2.50 -25.33
CA ASN A 237 23.18 -3.23 -26.28
C ASN A 237 22.18 -2.30 -26.99
N GLU A 238 21.62 -1.31 -26.29
CA GLU A 238 20.73 -0.30 -26.87
C GLU A 238 21.47 0.62 -27.85
N ALA A 239 22.69 1.05 -27.52
CA ALA A 239 23.51 1.90 -28.39
C ALA A 239 23.95 1.20 -29.70
N GLY A 240 24.15 -0.12 -29.67
CA GLY A 240 24.54 -0.91 -30.85
C GLY A 240 23.49 -1.00 -31.96
N GLY A 241 22.20 -0.77 -31.65
CA GLY A 241 21.11 -0.86 -32.62
C GLY A 241 20.90 0.38 -33.48
N ALA A 242 21.43 1.54 -33.07
CA ALA A 242 21.13 2.84 -33.69
C ALA A 242 22.13 3.30 -34.78
N GLY A 243 23.23 2.57 -35.00
CA GLY A 243 24.29 2.94 -35.95
C GLY A 243 24.06 2.57 -37.43
N GLY A 244 22.83 2.20 -37.81
CA GLY A 244 22.55 1.45 -39.04
C GLY A 244 21.86 2.20 -40.20
N LYS A 245 21.68 3.52 -40.12
CA LYS A 245 21.14 4.35 -41.23
C LYS A 245 21.70 5.77 -41.21
N ASP A 246 22.86 5.96 -41.83
CA ASP A 246 23.18 7.19 -42.57
C ASP A 246 24.42 7.00 -43.47
N GLY A 247 24.33 7.43 -44.73
CA GLY A 247 25.51 7.83 -45.51
C GLY A 247 26.22 6.80 -46.40
N ARG A 248 25.55 6.27 -47.44
CA ARG A 248 26.10 6.36 -48.82
C ARG A 248 25.05 6.20 -49.90
#